data_AF-A0A6A3DX67-F1
#
_entry.id   AF-A0A6A3DX67-F1
#
_cell.length_a   1.000
_cell.length_b   1.000
_cell.length_c   1.000
_cell.angle_alpha   90.00
_cell.angle_beta   90.00
_cell.angle_gamma   90.00
#
_symmetry.space_group_name_H-M   'P 1'
#
loop_
_entity.id
_entity.type
_entity.pdbx_description
1 polymer ?
#
loop_
_entity_poly.entity_id
_entity_poly.type
_entity_poly.pdbx_seq_one_letter_code
_entity_poly.pdbx_strand_id
1 'polypeptide(L)'
;MFFSRRRSKSSLRADAAEAELAMLREKLQAMQFTNASATQSTETTARPKSASSIRADAAEAELARLRTQMQARHKKKFLKFSCKIGWCTHEGACDSVDADLDHLKRRLTAMEHEMEQLQRFSEIRNEMERKIAKVEKEIRSKYGSLNALELVIVMDCTNSMSSWILLAKSAILSIINNVQLDHPRANIRIGFVAYRDFCDGAKRLQTQTLTSDAKVVQNFISSLTAFGGGDGPEDIPGGIAAALAMPFQAEAKRIVLVADAPCHGSKFHDMNDDVHYRSEIRQSPDICAQMREMARRGIDFTIIEVYPPNTAKMVAILRKEFNC
;
A
#
# COMPACT_ATOMS: atom_id res chain seq x y z
N MET A 1 -54.26 -5.43 -29.46
CA MET A 1 -52.78 -5.27 -29.49
C MET A 1 -52.17 -6.30 -28.55
N PHE A 2 -51.42 -7.28 -29.06
CA PHE A 2 -50.27 -7.92 -28.39
C PHE A 2 -49.54 -8.72 -29.47
N PHE A 3 -48.51 -8.11 -30.09
CA PHE A 3 -47.67 -8.80 -31.08
C PHE A 3 -46.62 -9.63 -30.35
N SER A 4 -46.70 -10.96 -30.52
CA SER A 4 -45.67 -11.91 -30.10
C SER A 4 -44.41 -11.72 -30.95
N ARG A 5 -43.29 -11.32 -30.33
CA ARG A 5 -41.98 -11.21 -30.99
C ARG A 5 -41.26 -12.56 -30.91
N ARG A 6 -40.97 -13.16 -32.07
CA ARG A 6 -40.03 -14.29 -32.19
C ARG A 6 -38.63 -13.85 -31.75
N ARG A 7 -38.00 -14.64 -30.87
CA ARG A 7 -36.63 -14.42 -30.37
C ARG A 7 -35.59 -14.65 -31.46
N SER A 8 -34.54 -13.85 -31.41
CA SER A 8 -33.44 -13.83 -32.38
C SER A 8 -32.44 -14.98 -32.16
N LYS A 9 -31.69 -15.38 -33.21
CA LYS A 9 -30.65 -16.41 -33.10
C LYS A 9 -29.51 -16.04 -32.12
N SER A 10 -29.29 -14.75 -31.86
CA SER A 10 -28.31 -14.27 -30.87
C SER A 10 -28.80 -14.46 -29.44
N SER A 11 -30.09 -14.25 -29.16
CA SER A 11 -30.65 -14.50 -27.82
C SER A 11 -30.65 -15.98 -27.46
N LEU A 12 -30.88 -16.87 -28.43
CA LEU A 12 -30.80 -18.32 -28.19
C LEU A 12 -29.36 -18.81 -27.92
N ARG A 13 -28.34 -18.11 -28.45
CA ARG A 13 -26.93 -18.38 -28.15
C ARG A 13 -26.49 -17.83 -26.80
N ALA A 14 -27.07 -16.71 -26.37
CA ALA A 14 -26.84 -16.16 -25.04
C ALA A 14 -27.44 -17.07 -23.95
N ASP A 15 -28.68 -17.54 -24.14
CA ASP A 15 -29.34 -18.47 -23.22
C ASP A 15 -28.58 -19.80 -23.09
N ALA A 16 -27.98 -20.30 -24.18
CA ALA A 16 -27.13 -21.50 -24.17
C ALA A 16 -25.80 -21.28 -23.43
N ALA A 17 -25.18 -20.11 -23.57
CA ALA A 17 -23.94 -19.77 -22.87
C ALA A 17 -24.16 -19.57 -21.36
N GLU A 18 -25.31 -19.03 -20.96
CA GLU A 18 -25.67 -18.88 -19.55
C GLU A 18 -25.95 -20.23 -18.87
N ALA A 19 -26.58 -21.18 -19.58
CA ALA A 19 -26.78 -22.55 -19.09
C ALA A 19 -25.45 -23.33 -18.93
N GLU A 20 -24.48 -23.12 -19.84
CA GLU A 20 -23.15 -23.71 -19.75
C GLU A 20 -22.34 -23.13 -18.57
N LEU A 21 -22.47 -21.82 -18.32
CA LEU A 21 -21.85 -21.14 -17.18
C LEU A 21 -22.42 -21.61 -15.82
N ALA A 22 -23.71 -21.95 -15.78
CA ALA A 22 -24.36 -22.50 -14.58
C ALA A 22 -23.86 -23.92 -14.26
N MET A 23 -23.74 -24.81 -15.26
CA MET A 23 -23.16 -26.15 -15.06
C MET A 23 -21.69 -26.12 -14.60
N LEU A 24 -20.91 -25.14 -15.07
CA LEU A 24 -19.51 -24.97 -14.65
C LEU A 24 -19.38 -24.51 -13.19
N ARG A 25 -20.31 -23.67 -12.71
CA ARG A 25 -20.35 -23.24 -11.30
C ARG A 25 -20.71 -24.39 -10.36
N GLU A 26 -21.63 -25.26 -10.76
CA GLU A 26 -22.03 -26.43 -9.99
C GLU A 26 -20.89 -27.46 -9.89
N LYS A 27 -20.13 -27.68 -10.99
CA LYS A 27 -18.89 -28.48 -10.98
C LYS A 27 -17.79 -27.90 -10.06
N LEU A 28 -17.66 -26.57 -10.00
CA LEU A 28 -16.71 -25.89 -9.11
C LEU A 28 -17.07 -26.05 -7.63
N GLN A 29 -18.36 -26.04 -7.29
CA GLN A 29 -18.81 -26.32 -5.92
C GLN A 29 -18.63 -27.78 -5.53
N ALA A 30 -18.83 -28.73 -6.46
CA ALA A 30 -18.56 -30.15 -6.23
C ALA A 30 -17.06 -30.44 -5.99
N MET A 31 -16.16 -29.69 -6.63
CA MET A 31 -14.70 -29.80 -6.42
C MET A 31 -14.20 -29.16 -5.11
N GLN A 32 -14.98 -28.28 -4.46
CA GLN A 32 -14.61 -27.67 -3.19
C GLN A 32 -14.89 -28.57 -1.97
N PHE A 33 -15.66 -29.65 -2.14
CA PHE A 33 -15.91 -30.67 -1.10
C PHE A 33 -14.87 -31.80 -1.06
N THR A 34 -13.88 -31.82 -1.96
CA THR A 34 -12.86 -32.88 -2.04
C THR A 34 -11.48 -32.47 -1.54
N ASN A 35 -11.36 -31.42 -0.72
CA ASN A 35 -10.17 -31.20 0.11
C ASN A 35 -10.39 -31.78 1.50
N ALA A 36 -10.43 -33.11 1.58
CA ALA A 36 -10.34 -33.85 2.84
C ALA A 36 -9.57 -35.16 2.63
N SER A 37 -8.24 -35.10 2.72
CA SER A 37 -7.42 -36.01 3.55
C SER A 37 -5.93 -35.95 3.20
N ALA A 38 -5.16 -35.73 4.26
CA ALA A 38 -3.99 -36.48 4.68
C ALA A 38 -2.71 -36.55 3.80
N THR A 39 -1.64 -36.07 4.46
CA THR A 39 -0.31 -36.71 4.65
C THR A 39 0.76 -36.67 3.56
N GLN A 40 1.90 -36.11 4.01
CA GLN A 40 3.28 -36.63 4.01
C GLN A 40 4.33 -36.10 3.00
N SER A 41 5.42 -35.62 3.64
CA SER A 41 6.86 -35.70 3.32
C SER A 41 7.52 -34.85 2.22
N THR A 42 8.35 -33.92 2.72
CA THR A 42 9.74 -33.56 2.35
C THR A 42 10.08 -33.26 0.89
N GLU A 43 10.43 -31.99 0.61
CA GLU A 43 11.70 -31.63 -0.05
C GLU A 43 11.97 -30.11 0.04
N THR A 44 13.23 -29.78 0.30
CA THR A 44 13.78 -28.44 0.49
C THR A 44 13.62 -27.58 -0.76
N THR A 45 12.75 -26.58 -0.77
CA THR A 45 12.72 -25.54 -1.81
C THR A 45 12.13 -24.22 -1.30
N ALA A 46 12.56 -23.11 -1.89
CA ALA A 46 12.20 -21.75 -1.53
C ALA A 46 10.70 -21.54 -1.25
N ARG A 47 10.41 -20.71 -0.24
CA ARG A 47 9.05 -20.34 0.20
C ARG A 47 8.19 -20.00 -1.03
N PRO A 48 7.05 -20.68 -1.26
CA PRO A 48 6.23 -20.43 -2.44
C PRO A 48 5.65 -19.02 -2.34
N LYS A 49 5.81 -18.25 -3.41
CA LYS A 49 5.23 -16.91 -3.54
C LYS A 49 3.71 -16.98 -3.33
N SER A 50 3.16 -16.00 -2.62
CA SER A 50 1.72 -15.92 -2.38
C SER A 50 0.95 -15.79 -3.69
N ALA A 51 -0.31 -16.24 -3.75
CA ALA A 51 -1.15 -16.15 -4.94
C ALA A 51 -1.36 -14.70 -5.43
N SER A 52 -1.15 -13.70 -4.57
CA SER A 52 -1.11 -12.28 -4.96
C SER A 52 0.21 -11.91 -5.65
N SER A 53 1.35 -12.38 -5.15
CA SER A 53 2.66 -12.20 -5.79
C SER A 53 2.74 -12.90 -7.14
N ILE A 54 2.20 -14.12 -7.27
CA ILE A 54 2.15 -14.83 -8.55
C ILE A 54 1.29 -14.08 -9.57
N ARG A 55 0.16 -13.48 -9.14
CA ARG A 55 -0.70 -12.67 -10.02
C ARG A 55 -0.05 -11.33 -10.40
N ALA A 56 0.71 -10.72 -9.49
CA ALA A 56 1.48 -9.50 -9.78
C ALA A 56 2.61 -9.77 -10.77
N ASP A 57 3.40 -10.83 -10.56
CA ASP A 57 4.47 -11.26 -11.46
C ASP A 57 3.92 -11.65 -12.85
N ALA A 58 2.75 -12.31 -12.89
CA ALA A 58 2.07 -12.64 -14.14
C ALA A 58 1.57 -11.38 -14.88
N ALA A 59 1.01 -10.40 -14.15
CA ALA A 59 0.58 -9.14 -14.73
C ALA A 59 1.78 -8.30 -15.26
N GLU A 60 2.90 -8.28 -14.54
CA GLU A 60 4.13 -7.61 -14.98
C GLU A 60 4.74 -8.30 -16.21
N ALA A 61 4.73 -9.63 -16.26
CA ALA A 61 5.18 -10.40 -17.43
C ALA A 61 4.28 -10.19 -18.66
N GLU A 62 2.96 -10.10 -18.45
CA GLU A 62 1.98 -9.76 -19.50
C GLU A 62 2.23 -8.33 -20.04
N LEU A 63 2.46 -7.36 -19.13
CA LEU A 63 2.75 -5.96 -19.48
C LEU A 63 4.07 -5.86 -20.27
N ALA A 64 5.09 -6.62 -19.90
CA ALA A 64 6.37 -6.68 -20.62
C ALA A 64 6.22 -7.31 -22.01
N ARG A 65 5.40 -8.37 -22.16
CA ARG A 65 5.06 -8.97 -23.45
C ARG A 65 4.30 -8.01 -24.36
N LEU A 66 3.31 -7.29 -23.80
CA LEU A 66 2.53 -6.29 -24.52
C LEU A 66 3.40 -5.10 -24.96
N ARG A 67 4.31 -4.61 -24.11
CA ARG A 67 5.31 -3.58 -24.48
C ARG A 67 6.20 -4.04 -25.62
N THR A 68 6.67 -5.30 -25.58
CA THR A 68 7.48 -5.88 -26.66
C THR A 68 6.69 -6.03 -27.96
N GLN A 69 5.41 -6.44 -27.89
CA GLN A 69 4.51 -6.48 -29.05
C GLN A 69 4.22 -5.09 -29.64
N MET A 70 4.08 -4.08 -28.78
CA MET A 70 3.86 -2.68 -29.19
C MET A 70 5.11 -2.12 -29.88
N GLN A 71 6.30 -2.35 -29.32
CA GLN A 71 7.58 -1.97 -29.94
C GLN A 71 7.83 -2.71 -31.27
N ALA A 72 7.45 -3.99 -31.37
CA ALA A 72 7.55 -4.77 -32.61
C ALA A 72 6.54 -4.35 -33.70
N ARG A 73 5.39 -3.80 -33.32
CA ARG A 73 4.32 -3.39 -34.26
C ARG A 73 4.52 -2.01 -34.88
N HIS A 74 5.36 -1.14 -34.30
CA HIS A 74 5.49 0.25 -34.74
C HIS A 74 6.45 0.52 -35.92
N LYS A 75 7.26 -0.44 -36.38
CA LYS A 75 8.21 -0.18 -37.50
C LYS A 75 7.80 -0.71 -38.88
N LYS A 76 6.81 -1.61 -38.99
CA LYS A 76 6.47 -2.26 -40.28
C LYS A 76 5.06 -1.99 -40.82
N LYS A 77 4.11 -1.50 -39.99
CA LYS A 77 2.71 -1.33 -40.41
C LYS A 77 2.28 0.09 -40.76
N PHE A 78 2.98 1.13 -40.29
CA PHE A 78 2.55 2.51 -40.51
C PHE A 78 2.80 3.00 -41.96
N LEU A 79 3.93 2.63 -42.58
CA LEU A 79 4.27 3.10 -43.94
C LEU A 79 3.66 2.24 -45.08
N LYS A 80 3.28 0.98 -44.82
CA LYS A 80 2.78 0.04 -45.84
C LYS A 80 1.25 -0.07 -45.89
N PHE A 81 0.53 0.36 -44.85
CA PHE A 81 -0.94 0.26 -44.80
C PHE A 81 -1.62 1.51 -45.39
N SER A 82 -1.01 2.70 -45.32
CA SER A 82 -1.62 3.95 -45.81
C SER A 82 -1.68 4.05 -47.34
N CYS A 83 -0.73 3.47 -48.08
CA CYS A 83 -0.70 3.60 -49.55
C CYS A 83 -1.48 2.48 -50.28
N LYS A 84 -1.86 1.39 -49.58
CA LYS A 84 -2.29 0.13 -50.24
C LYS A 84 -3.79 -0.17 -50.16
N ILE A 85 -4.59 0.62 -49.44
CA ILE A 85 -6.02 0.33 -49.21
C ILE A 85 -6.93 1.49 -49.64
N GLY A 86 -6.43 2.44 -50.44
CA GLY A 86 -7.29 3.37 -51.17
C GLY A 86 -8.25 4.17 -50.30
N TRP A 87 -7.89 4.52 -49.06
CA TRP A 87 -8.74 5.35 -48.18
C TRP A 87 -8.56 6.84 -48.45
N CYS A 88 -8.36 7.20 -49.72
CA CYS A 88 -8.54 8.55 -50.22
C CYS A 88 -9.26 8.43 -51.55
N THR A 89 -10.51 8.86 -51.58
CA THR A 89 -11.25 9.18 -52.81
C THR A 89 -11.54 10.67 -52.77
N HIS A 90 -10.49 11.49 -52.90
CA HIS A 90 -10.67 12.92 -53.13
C HIS A 90 -9.49 13.46 -53.95
N GLU A 91 -9.80 13.99 -55.14
CA GLU A 91 -8.96 14.99 -55.82
C GLU A 91 -9.10 16.34 -55.09
N GLY A 92 -8.74 16.38 -53.81
CA GLY A 92 -8.84 17.58 -52.98
C GLY A 92 -8.11 17.40 -51.65
N ALA A 93 -7.42 18.45 -51.21
CA ALA A 93 -6.50 18.45 -50.08
C ALA A 93 -7.10 17.87 -48.79
N CYS A 94 -6.32 17.03 -48.11
CA CYS A 94 -6.61 16.48 -46.81
C CYS A 94 -6.30 17.53 -45.73
N ASP A 95 -7.29 18.35 -45.39
CA ASP A 95 -7.17 19.28 -44.28
C ASP A 95 -7.35 18.55 -42.94
N SER A 96 -6.36 18.74 -42.06
CA SER A 96 -6.28 18.40 -40.62
C SER A 96 -5.76 17.01 -40.19
N VAL A 97 -4.59 16.61 -40.70
CA VAL A 97 -3.78 15.51 -40.12
C VAL A 97 -3.13 15.91 -38.77
N ASP A 98 -3.04 17.21 -38.47
CA ASP A 98 -2.32 17.72 -37.29
C ASP A 98 -3.08 17.56 -35.96
N ALA A 99 -4.42 17.65 -35.95
CA ALA A 99 -5.22 17.55 -34.73
C ALA A 99 -5.20 16.12 -34.13
N ASP A 100 -5.23 15.10 -34.99
CA ASP A 100 -5.18 13.68 -34.59
C ASP A 100 -3.78 13.26 -34.12
N LEU A 101 -2.73 13.78 -34.76
CA LEU A 101 -1.35 13.50 -34.36
C LEU A 101 -1.03 14.11 -32.98
N ASP A 102 -1.48 15.33 -32.71
CA ASP A 102 -1.29 15.96 -31.41
C ASP A 102 -2.12 15.30 -30.31
N HIS A 103 -3.34 14.84 -30.61
CA HIS A 103 -4.11 14.04 -29.67
C HIS A 103 -3.42 12.70 -29.34
N LEU A 104 -2.86 12.02 -30.34
CA LEU A 104 -2.07 10.80 -30.16
C LEU A 104 -0.79 11.05 -29.33
N LYS A 105 -0.08 12.16 -29.56
CA LYS A 105 1.10 12.54 -28.75
C LYS A 105 0.73 12.84 -27.30
N ARG A 106 -0.38 13.55 -27.05
CA ARG A 106 -0.90 13.80 -25.69
C ARG A 106 -1.27 12.51 -24.96
N ARG A 107 -1.87 11.56 -25.68
CA ARG A 107 -2.17 10.23 -25.12
C ARG A 107 -0.92 9.41 -24.85
N LEU A 108 0.07 9.43 -25.74
CA LEU A 108 1.34 8.74 -25.55
C LEU A 108 2.08 9.29 -24.33
N THR A 109 2.19 10.61 -24.21
CA THR A 109 2.81 11.28 -23.05
C THR A 109 2.06 11.01 -21.75
N ALA A 110 0.72 10.99 -21.76
CA ALA A 110 -0.06 10.59 -20.60
C ALA A 110 0.20 9.13 -20.19
N MET A 111 0.27 8.21 -21.16
CA MET A 111 0.61 6.81 -20.91
C MET A 111 2.05 6.63 -20.43
N GLU A 112 3.00 7.37 -20.99
CA GLU A 112 4.40 7.39 -20.53
C GLU A 112 4.47 7.86 -19.08
N HIS A 113 3.75 8.93 -18.73
CA HIS A 113 3.65 9.42 -17.36
C HIS A 113 3.01 8.39 -16.43
N GLU A 114 1.89 7.76 -16.82
CA GLU A 114 1.28 6.67 -16.03
C GLU A 114 2.25 5.50 -15.82
N MET A 115 3.02 5.14 -16.84
CA MET A 115 4.03 4.08 -16.73
C MET A 115 5.18 4.46 -15.78
N GLU A 116 5.64 5.70 -15.82
CA GLU A 116 6.65 6.22 -14.88
C GLU A 116 6.12 6.21 -13.44
N GLN A 117 4.87 6.64 -13.23
CA GLN A 117 4.24 6.58 -11.90
C GLN A 117 4.13 5.15 -11.39
N LEU A 118 3.76 4.19 -12.24
CA LEU A 118 3.69 2.77 -11.88
C LEU A 118 5.07 2.18 -11.55
N GLN A 119 6.11 2.53 -12.32
CA GLN A 119 7.48 2.09 -12.04
C GLN A 119 7.96 2.63 -10.69
N ARG A 120 7.78 3.93 -10.46
CA ARG A 120 8.11 4.58 -9.20
C ARG A 120 7.36 3.95 -8.03
N PHE A 121 6.08 3.64 -8.24
CA PHE A 121 5.26 2.96 -7.24
C PHE A 121 5.79 1.56 -6.90
N SER A 122 6.25 0.80 -7.90
CA SER A 122 6.90 -0.50 -7.70
C SER A 122 8.21 -0.39 -6.92
N GLU A 123 9.04 0.60 -7.24
CA GLU A 123 10.30 0.85 -6.52
C GLU A 123 10.08 1.17 -5.04
N ILE A 124 9.15 2.09 -4.76
CA ILE A 124 8.78 2.46 -3.38
C ILE A 124 8.22 1.25 -2.63
N ARG A 125 7.37 0.45 -3.28
CA ARG A 125 6.87 -0.81 -2.71
C ARG A 125 8.01 -1.76 -2.32
N ASN A 126 8.95 -2.00 -3.23
CA ASN A 126 10.08 -2.90 -2.99
C ASN A 126 11.01 -2.36 -1.88
N GLU A 127 11.17 -1.04 -1.78
CA GLU A 127 11.91 -0.43 -0.67
C GLU A 127 11.18 -0.61 0.66
N MET A 128 9.87 -0.39 0.69
CA MET A 128 9.04 -0.56 1.87
C MET A 128 9.10 -2.02 2.38
N GLU A 129 8.97 -3.00 1.49
CA GLU A 129 9.11 -4.42 1.82
C GLU A 129 10.48 -4.75 2.41
N ARG A 130 11.56 -4.18 1.86
CA ARG A 130 12.92 -4.35 2.40
C ARG A 130 13.07 -3.73 3.79
N LYS A 131 12.54 -2.52 4.01
CA LYS A 131 12.55 -1.86 5.34
C LYS A 131 11.79 -2.71 6.35
N ILE A 132 10.64 -3.24 5.97
CA ILE A 132 9.82 -4.10 6.82
C ILE A 132 10.54 -5.40 7.18
N ALA A 133 11.13 -6.09 6.21
CA ALA A 133 11.95 -7.28 6.46
C ALA A 133 13.14 -6.98 7.39
N LYS A 134 13.73 -5.78 7.30
CA LYS A 134 14.78 -5.34 8.23
C LYS A 134 14.23 -5.18 9.65
N VAL A 135 13.06 -4.56 9.83
CA VAL A 135 12.41 -4.45 11.16
C VAL A 135 12.13 -5.82 11.74
N GLU A 136 11.59 -6.75 10.95
CA GLU A 136 11.34 -8.14 11.40
C GLU A 136 12.63 -8.83 11.86
N LYS A 137 13.71 -8.67 11.10
CA LYS A 137 15.02 -9.24 11.45
C LYS A 137 15.57 -8.65 12.73
N GLU A 138 15.44 -7.34 12.94
CA GLU A 138 15.87 -6.67 14.16
C GLU A 138 15.06 -7.13 15.37
N ILE A 139 13.73 -7.23 15.24
CA ILE A 139 12.85 -7.74 16.30
C ILE A 139 13.30 -9.15 16.70
N ARG A 140 13.49 -10.04 15.71
CA ARG A 140 13.93 -11.41 15.94
C ARG A 140 15.29 -11.48 16.62
N SER A 141 16.26 -10.70 16.15
CA SER A 141 17.64 -10.75 16.66
C SER A 141 17.76 -10.14 18.05
N LYS A 142 17.03 -9.05 18.34
CA LYS A 142 17.15 -8.31 19.60
C LYS A 142 16.28 -8.91 20.70
N TYR A 143 15.16 -9.53 20.33
CA TYR A 143 14.15 -9.99 21.28
C TYR A 143 13.91 -11.50 21.25
N GLY A 144 14.70 -12.26 20.49
CA GLY A 144 14.50 -13.70 20.32
C GLY A 144 14.66 -14.56 21.56
N SER A 145 15.27 -14.03 22.62
CA SER A 145 15.39 -14.67 23.94
C SER A 145 14.40 -14.14 24.98
N LEU A 146 13.63 -13.09 24.67
CA LEU A 146 12.75 -12.44 25.65
C LEU A 146 11.36 -13.07 25.63
N ASN A 147 10.76 -13.13 26.83
CA ASN A 147 9.45 -13.76 27.04
C ASN A 147 8.27 -12.81 26.79
N ALA A 148 8.50 -11.51 26.57
CA ALA A 148 7.42 -10.56 26.29
C ALA A 148 7.90 -9.43 25.37
N LEU A 149 7.08 -9.07 24.38
CA LEU A 149 7.33 -8.00 23.43
C LEU A 149 6.07 -7.15 23.24
N GLU A 150 6.25 -5.84 23.23
CA GLU A 150 5.19 -4.89 22.91
C GLU A 150 5.55 -4.06 21.69
N LEU A 151 4.71 -4.15 20.68
CA LEU A 151 4.88 -3.45 19.41
C LEU A 151 3.72 -2.49 19.20
N VAL A 152 4.00 -1.19 19.10
CA VAL A 152 2.99 -0.20 18.71
C VAL A 152 3.32 0.35 17.34
N ILE A 153 2.33 0.35 16.46
CA ILE A 153 2.46 0.85 15.10
C ILE A 153 1.72 2.17 15.00
N VAL A 154 2.42 3.21 14.60
CA VAL A 154 1.88 4.56 14.39
C VAL A 154 1.89 4.79 12.89
N MET A 155 0.72 4.82 12.26
CA MET A 155 0.60 4.82 10.81
C MET A 155 -0.19 6.03 10.33
N ASP A 156 0.40 6.71 9.36
CA ASP A 156 -0.26 7.74 8.58
C ASP A 156 -1.46 7.15 7.83
N CYS A 157 -2.63 7.75 8.02
CA CYS A 157 -3.88 7.38 7.36
C CYS A 157 -4.52 8.57 6.62
N THR A 158 -3.74 9.55 6.19
CA THR A 158 -4.21 10.69 5.40
C THR A 158 -4.44 10.29 3.96
N ASN A 159 -4.97 11.20 3.13
CA ASN A 159 -5.32 10.87 1.76
C ASN A 159 -4.09 10.56 0.87
N SER A 160 -2.91 11.11 1.16
CA SER A 160 -1.65 10.82 0.43
C SER A 160 -1.29 9.33 0.49
N MET A 161 -1.64 8.69 1.60
CA MET A 161 -1.42 7.27 1.85
C MET A 161 -2.35 6.34 1.05
N SER A 162 -3.31 6.84 0.26
CA SER A 162 -4.32 6.02 -0.44
C SER A 162 -3.75 4.91 -1.30
N SER A 163 -2.67 5.17 -2.04
CA SER A 163 -2.00 4.17 -2.88
C SER A 163 -1.18 3.17 -2.06
N TRP A 164 -0.83 3.52 -0.82
CA TRP A 164 0.11 2.77 0.03
C TRP A 164 -0.60 2.00 1.15
N ILE A 165 -1.78 2.43 1.58
CA ILE A 165 -2.41 1.94 2.81
C ILE A 165 -2.68 0.44 2.77
N LEU A 166 -3.09 -0.11 1.63
CA LEU A 166 -3.30 -1.56 1.50
C LEU A 166 -2.00 -2.35 1.64
N LEU A 167 -0.91 -1.85 1.05
CA LEU A 167 0.41 -2.45 1.16
C LEU A 167 0.93 -2.33 2.60
N ALA A 168 0.82 -1.14 3.21
CA ALA A 168 1.21 -0.87 4.58
C ALA A 168 0.50 -1.82 5.55
N LYS A 169 -0.83 -1.91 5.45
CA LYS A 169 -1.64 -2.85 6.23
C LYS A 169 -1.18 -4.29 6.04
N SER A 170 -1.05 -4.76 4.79
CA SER A 170 -0.65 -6.15 4.50
C SER A 170 0.72 -6.47 5.09
N ALA A 171 1.66 -5.55 4.99
CA ALA A 171 3.01 -5.75 5.49
C ALA A 171 3.06 -5.70 7.02
N ILE A 172 2.29 -4.80 7.65
CA ILE A 172 2.10 -4.78 9.11
C ILE A 172 1.50 -6.10 9.61
N LEU A 173 0.45 -6.61 8.97
CA LEU A 173 -0.14 -7.89 9.32
C LEU A 173 0.85 -9.04 9.17
N SER A 174 1.75 -8.95 8.19
CA SER A 174 2.83 -9.91 7.99
C SER A 174 3.84 -9.87 9.14
N ILE A 175 4.25 -8.67 9.58
CA ILE A 175 5.12 -8.48 10.77
C ILE A 175 4.47 -9.13 11.99
N ILE A 176 3.19 -8.84 12.24
CA ILE A 176 2.44 -9.38 13.38
C ILE A 176 2.44 -10.91 13.37
N ASN A 177 2.09 -11.51 12.23
CA ASN A 177 2.02 -12.96 12.09
C ASN A 177 3.41 -13.62 12.20
N ASN A 178 4.42 -13.05 11.56
CA ASN A 178 5.79 -13.59 11.61
C ASN A 178 6.34 -13.55 13.04
N VAL A 179 6.20 -12.42 13.73
CA VAL A 179 6.66 -12.27 15.12
C VAL A 179 5.98 -13.30 16.04
N GLN A 180 4.69 -13.59 15.86
CA GLN A 180 3.98 -14.62 16.61
C GLN A 180 4.45 -16.05 16.30
N LEU A 181 4.70 -16.36 15.03
CA LEU A 181 5.19 -17.66 14.60
C LEU A 181 6.62 -17.94 15.07
N ASP A 182 7.47 -16.92 15.05
CA ASP A 182 8.88 -17.03 15.41
C ASP A 182 9.10 -17.13 16.92
N HIS A 183 8.17 -16.61 17.71
CA HIS A 183 8.26 -16.56 19.17
C HIS A 183 7.00 -17.12 19.84
N PRO A 184 6.68 -18.42 19.65
CA PRO A 184 5.41 -19.02 20.11
C PRO A 184 5.26 -19.06 21.64
N ARG A 185 6.35 -18.84 22.38
CA ARG A 185 6.36 -18.78 23.85
C ARG A 185 6.40 -17.35 24.40
N ALA A 186 6.55 -16.34 23.55
CA ALA A 186 6.60 -14.95 23.96
C ALA A 186 5.19 -14.36 24.08
N ASN A 187 4.94 -13.62 25.16
CA ASN A 187 3.75 -12.81 25.33
C ASN A 187 3.87 -11.55 24.47
N ILE A 188 3.28 -11.57 23.28
CA ILE A 188 3.31 -10.45 22.34
C ILE A 188 2.02 -9.66 22.47
N ARG A 189 2.13 -8.36 22.73
CA ARG A 189 1.00 -7.42 22.65
C ARG A 189 1.24 -6.38 21.57
N ILE A 190 0.21 -6.10 20.78
CA ILE A 190 0.29 -5.16 19.68
C ILE A 190 -0.72 -4.04 19.89
N GLY A 191 -0.26 -2.82 19.71
CA GLY A 191 -1.07 -1.60 19.68
C GLY A 191 -0.98 -0.94 18.32
N PHE A 192 -1.96 -0.10 18.02
CA PHE A 192 -2.02 0.63 16.76
C PHE A 192 -2.54 2.05 16.98
N VAL A 193 -1.93 3.02 16.31
CA VAL A 193 -2.40 4.40 16.19
C VAL A 193 -2.49 4.75 14.71
N ALA A 194 -3.69 5.01 14.24
CA ALA A 194 -3.92 5.66 12.96
C ALA A 194 -4.02 7.16 13.21
N TYR A 195 -3.06 7.94 12.71
CA TYR A 195 -3.07 9.40 12.83
C TYR A 195 -3.31 10.06 11.48
N ARG A 196 -3.78 11.30 11.53
CA ARG A 196 -4.05 12.19 10.40
C ARG A 196 -3.73 13.63 10.80
N ASP A 197 -4.45 14.62 10.29
CA ASP A 197 -4.17 16.03 10.55
C ASP A 197 -5.15 16.66 11.56
N PHE A 198 -4.83 17.86 12.01
CA PHE A 198 -5.61 18.66 12.95
C PHE A 198 -7.07 18.87 12.51
N CYS A 199 -7.34 19.00 11.21
CA CYS A 199 -8.69 19.25 10.72
C CYS A 199 -9.59 18.00 10.67
N ASP A 200 -9.05 16.79 10.88
CA ASP A 200 -9.80 15.53 10.74
C ASP A 200 -10.68 15.18 11.94
N GLY A 201 -10.88 16.14 12.85
CA GLY A 201 -11.82 16.08 13.96
C GLY A 201 -11.66 14.81 14.79
N ALA A 202 -12.78 14.10 15.02
CA ALA A 202 -12.79 12.87 15.83
C ALA A 202 -11.99 11.71 15.22
N LYS A 203 -11.64 11.76 13.93
CA LYS A 203 -10.82 10.73 13.27
C LYS A 203 -9.38 11.14 13.05
N ARG A 204 -8.96 12.32 13.53
CA ARG A 204 -7.54 12.72 13.61
C ARG A 204 -6.69 11.63 14.24
N LEU A 205 -7.16 11.04 15.36
CA LEU A 205 -6.52 9.90 16.01
C LEU A 205 -7.52 8.78 16.21
N GLN A 206 -7.20 7.59 15.71
CA GLN A 206 -7.92 6.35 16.03
C GLN A 206 -6.93 5.35 16.59
N THR A 207 -7.23 4.78 17.76
CA THR A 207 -6.28 3.93 18.50
C THR A 207 -6.86 2.57 18.82
N GLN A 208 -6.04 1.53 18.65
CA GLN A 208 -6.22 0.22 19.25
C GLN A 208 -5.15 0.06 20.33
N THR A 209 -5.57 -0.04 21.60
CA THR A 209 -4.62 -0.24 22.71
C THR A 209 -3.93 -1.60 22.63
N LEU A 210 -2.78 -1.71 23.30
CA LEU A 210 -1.98 -2.93 23.40
C LEU A 210 -2.82 -4.13 23.83
N THR A 211 -2.85 -5.17 22.99
CA THR A 211 -3.55 -6.43 23.27
C THR A 211 -2.80 -7.62 22.67
N SER A 212 -2.92 -8.79 23.29
CA SER A 212 -2.42 -10.06 22.73
C SER A 212 -3.40 -10.68 21.71
N ASP A 213 -4.61 -10.14 21.59
CA ASP A 213 -5.59 -10.59 20.59
C ASP A 213 -5.24 -10.03 19.20
N ALA A 214 -4.54 -10.86 18.43
CA ALA A 214 -4.15 -10.54 17.06
C ALA A 214 -5.36 -10.21 16.15
N LYS A 215 -6.52 -10.84 16.41
CA LYS A 215 -7.72 -10.68 15.57
C LYS A 215 -8.37 -9.31 15.80
N VAL A 216 -8.37 -8.82 17.03
CA VAL A 216 -8.82 -7.46 17.34
C VAL A 216 -7.96 -6.43 16.60
N VAL A 217 -6.64 -6.59 16.65
CA VAL A 217 -5.71 -5.71 15.92
C VAL A 217 -5.90 -5.82 14.40
N GLN A 218 -6.03 -7.04 13.86
CA GLN A 218 -6.28 -7.27 12.43
C GLN A 218 -7.58 -6.64 11.94
N ASN A 219 -8.66 -6.75 12.71
CA ASN A 219 -9.95 -6.14 12.39
C ASN A 219 -9.85 -4.61 12.41
N PHE A 220 -9.18 -4.05 13.43
CA PHE A 220 -8.93 -2.61 13.52
C PHE A 220 -8.19 -2.10 12.29
N ILE A 221 -7.04 -2.72 11.97
CA ILE A 221 -6.23 -2.38 10.79
C ILE A 221 -7.05 -2.51 9.51
N SER A 222 -7.82 -3.58 9.36
CA SER A 222 -8.65 -3.80 8.16
C SER A 222 -9.70 -2.71 7.97
N SER A 223 -10.26 -2.17 9.05
CA SER A 223 -11.29 -1.12 9.01
C SER A 223 -10.80 0.27 8.59
N LEU A 224 -9.49 0.54 8.69
CA LEU A 224 -8.94 1.87 8.41
C LEU A 224 -9.06 2.27 6.94
N THR A 225 -9.23 3.54 6.64
CA THR A 225 -9.11 4.06 5.28
C THR A 225 -8.24 5.30 5.28
N ALA A 226 -7.55 5.52 4.17
CA ALA A 226 -6.84 6.75 3.87
C ALA A 226 -7.86 7.83 3.50
N PHE A 227 -7.86 8.94 4.22
CA PHE A 227 -8.68 10.12 3.93
C PHE A 227 -8.17 11.29 4.78
N GLY A 228 -8.63 12.49 4.47
CA GLY A 228 -8.29 13.65 5.30
C GLY A 228 -6.88 14.14 5.03
N GLY A 229 -6.25 14.69 6.08
CA GLY A 229 -5.06 15.52 5.98
C GLY A 229 -5.45 16.99 6.10
N GLY A 230 -4.76 17.85 5.37
CA GLY A 230 -5.16 19.23 5.15
C GLY A 230 -4.14 19.89 4.24
N ASP A 231 -3.00 20.22 4.83
CA ASP A 231 -1.81 20.65 4.10
C ASP A 231 -0.83 19.48 3.91
N GLY A 232 0.45 19.79 3.71
CA GLY A 232 1.47 18.80 3.40
C GLY A 232 1.99 18.02 4.63
N PRO A 233 2.34 18.70 5.74
CA PRO A 233 2.70 18.05 6.99
C PRO A 233 1.49 17.48 7.75
N GLU A 234 1.74 16.60 8.72
CA GLU A 234 0.68 15.87 9.44
C GLU A 234 0.92 15.84 10.97
N ASP A 235 -0.09 15.45 11.77
CA ASP A 235 -0.01 15.39 13.25
C ASP A 235 0.67 14.11 13.79
N ILE A 236 1.90 13.87 13.32
CA ILE A 236 2.77 12.83 13.86
C ILE A 236 2.98 12.96 15.39
N PRO A 237 3.19 14.15 15.98
CA PRO A 237 3.43 14.26 17.42
C PRO A 237 2.21 13.83 18.26
N GLY A 238 0.98 14.11 17.79
CA GLY A 238 -0.24 13.57 18.39
C GLY A 238 -0.32 12.04 18.29
N GLY A 239 0.03 11.48 17.13
CA GLY A 239 0.13 10.04 16.93
C GLY A 239 1.13 9.36 17.89
N ILE A 240 2.33 9.92 18.04
CA ILE A 240 3.35 9.42 18.96
C ILE A 240 2.91 9.60 20.43
N ALA A 241 2.24 10.69 20.78
CA ALA A 241 1.72 10.89 22.14
C ALA A 241 0.69 9.81 22.51
N ALA A 242 -0.23 9.51 21.60
CA ALA A 242 -1.20 8.44 21.80
C ALA A 242 -0.53 7.07 21.97
N ALA A 243 0.54 6.79 21.20
CA ALA A 243 1.32 5.57 21.36
C ALA A 243 2.03 5.51 22.72
N LEU A 244 2.68 6.61 23.14
CA LEU A 244 3.41 6.70 24.41
C LEU A 244 2.51 6.57 25.64
N ALA A 245 1.23 6.96 25.52
CA ALA A 245 0.21 6.83 26.56
C ALA A 245 -0.27 5.38 26.77
N MET A 246 0.04 4.46 25.86
CA MET A 246 -0.36 3.05 26.01
C MET A 246 0.37 2.38 27.20
N PRO A 247 -0.29 1.42 27.88
CA PRO A 247 0.24 0.80 29.09
C PRO A 247 1.28 -0.29 28.79
N PHE A 248 2.48 0.12 28.38
CA PHE A 248 3.60 -0.80 28.19
C PHE A 248 3.99 -1.48 29.50
N GLN A 249 4.10 -2.82 29.50
CA GLN A 249 4.49 -3.64 30.65
C GLN A 249 5.61 -4.64 30.32
N ALA A 250 5.90 -4.90 29.05
CA ALA A 250 6.95 -5.83 28.65
C ALA A 250 8.35 -5.21 28.84
N GLU A 251 9.37 -6.05 28.90
CA GLU A 251 10.76 -5.60 28.87
C GLU A 251 11.14 -5.06 27.49
N ALA A 252 10.79 -5.79 26.43
CA ALA A 252 10.95 -5.34 25.06
C ALA A 252 9.76 -4.49 24.60
N LYS A 253 10.06 -3.26 24.18
CA LYS A 253 9.07 -2.31 23.69
C LYS A 253 9.58 -1.69 22.40
N ARG A 254 8.73 -1.57 21.40
CA ARG A 254 9.07 -0.93 20.13
C ARG A 254 7.91 -0.12 19.58
N ILE A 255 8.21 1.08 19.10
CA ILE A 255 7.30 1.90 18.29
C ILE A 255 7.81 1.93 16.84
N VAL A 256 6.93 1.65 15.90
CA VAL A 256 7.20 1.75 14.45
C VAL A 256 6.30 2.82 13.85
N LEU A 257 6.91 3.91 13.37
CA LEU A 257 6.23 4.98 12.64
C LEU A 257 6.24 4.69 11.13
N VAL A 258 5.10 4.81 10.46
CA VAL A 258 4.95 4.71 9.00
C VAL A 258 4.38 6.03 8.50
N ALA A 259 5.09 6.70 7.59
CA ALA A 259 4.72 8.04 7.10
C ALA A 259 5.20 8.28 5.67
N ASP A 260 4.41 9.02 4.88
CA ASP A 260 4.82 9.58 3.58
C ASP A 260 5.00 11.12 3.60
N ALA A 261 4.53 11.77 4.67
CA ALA A 261 4.67 13.19 4.95
C ALA A 261 5.44 13.48 6.27
N PRO A 262 6.06 14.67 6.41
CA PRO A 262 6.72 15.08 7.65
C PRO A 262 5.69 15.55 8.69
N CYS A 263 6.12 15.75 9.95
CA CYS A 263 5.31 16.43 10.94
C CYS A 263 5.31 17.95 10.73
N HIS A 264 4.29 18.66 11.22
CA HIS A 264 4.30 20.13 11.25
C HIS A 264 5.52 20.71 11.97
N GLY A 265 5.82 21.97 11.63
CA GLY A 265 6.92 22.74 12.17
C GLY A 265 8.06 22.86 11.16
N SER A 266 8.37 24.10 10.79
CA SER A 266 9.41 24.46 9.80
C SER A 266 10.81 23.91 10.07
N LYS A 267 11.08 23.43 11.29
CA LYS A 267 12.31 22.71 11.64
C LYS A 267 12.41 21.37 10.90
N PHE A 268 11.30 20.71 10.60
CA PHE A 268 11.25 19.30 10.19
C PHE A 268 11.12 19.09 8.68
N HIS A 269 10.75 20.12 7.93
CA HIS A 269 10.58 20.05 6.48
C HIS A 269 10.86 21.41 5.82
N ASP A 270 10.81 21.44 4.49
CA ASP A 270 10.87 22.65 3.67
C ASP A 270 9.54 22.90 2.91
N MET A 271 8.52 22.09 3.20
CA MET A 271 7.15 22.23 2.68
C MET A 271 6.42 23.42 3.31
N ASN A 272 5.33 23.88 2.68
CA ASN A 272 4.45 24.89 3.25
C ASN A 272 3.60 24.27 4.37
N ASP A 273 3.63 24.92 5.54
CA ASP A 273 2.84 24.58 6.73
C ASP A 273 1.69 25.58 6.81
N ASP A 274 0.44 25.12 6.87
CA ASP A 274 -0.71 26.00 6.87
C ASP A 274 -0.72 26.89 8.12
N VAL A 275 -0.78 28.19 7.89
CA VAL A 275 -0.84 29.21 8.94
C VAL A 275 -2.05 29.04 9.85
N HIS A 276 -3.11 28.38 9.37
CA HIS A 276 -4.31 28.07 10.14
C HIS A 276 -4.04 27.09 11.29
N TYR A 277 -3.02 26.24 11.20
CA TYR A 277 -2.67 25.27 12.24
C TYR A 277 -1.69 25.79 13.29
N ARG A 278 -1.31 27.08 13.25
CA ARG A 278 -0.34 27.67 14.19
C ARG A 278 -0.68 27.47 15.66
N SER A 279 -1.96 27.45 16.01
CA SER A 279 -2.41 27.26 17.39
C SER A 279 -2.22 25.80 17.82
N GLU A 280 -2.66 24.88 16.98
CA GLU A 280 -2.58 23.44 17.15
C GLU A 280 -1.13 22.97 17.20
N ILE A 281 -0.27 23.47 16.31
CA ILE A 281 1.17 23.19 16.29
C ILE A 281 1.83 23.63 17.60
N ARG A 282 1.47 24.80 18.14
CA ARG A 282 2.00 25.30 19.41
C ARG A 282 1.57 24.44 20.61
N GLN A 283 0.37 23.87 20.54
CA GLN A 283 -0.18 22.99 21.57
C GLN A 283 0.23 21.53 21.39
N SER A 284 0.73 21.17 20.21
CA SER A 284 1.15 19.81 19.89
C SER A 284 2.37 19.40 20.72
N PRO A 285 2.47 18.13 21.13
CA PRO A 285 3.63 17.63 21.86
C PRO A 285 4.96 17.90 21.14
N ASP A 286 6.01 18.21 21.90
CA ASP A 286 7.37 18.32 21.35
C ASP A 286 7.88 16.95 20.93
N ILE A 287 7.90 16.68 19.63
CA ILE A 287 8.35 15.42 19.06
C ILE A 287 9.82 15.11 19.39
N CYS A 288 10.68 16.11 19.52
CA CYS A 288 12.07 15.90 19.95
C CYS A 288 12.12 15.42 21.40
N ALA A 289 11.30 15.99 22.29
CA ALA A 289 11.15 15.50 23.65
C ALA A 289 10.56 14.09 23.70
N GLN A 290 9.60 13.77 22.82
CA GLN A 290 9.05 12.42 22.69
C GLN A 290 10.12 11.40 22.28
N MET A 291 11.05 11.76 21.37
CA MET A 291 12.18 10.88 21.01
C MET A 291 13.07 10.56 22.21
N ARG A 292 13.45 11.59 22.99
CA ARG A 292 14.26 11.42 24.20
C ARG A 292 13.52 10.60 25.26
N GLU A 293 12.21 10.81 25.39
CA GLU A 293 11.36 10.04 26.30
C GLU A 293 11.26 8.56 25.92
N MET A 294 11.14 8.24 24.63
CA MET A 294 11.19 6.86 24.13
C MET A 294 12.50 6.19 24.52
N ALA A 295 13.64 6.84 24.26
CA ALA A 295 14.96 6.33 24.62
C ALA A 295 15.08 6.10 26.14
N ARG A 296 14.68 7.08 26.95
CA ARG A 296 14.69 6.99 28.43
C ARG A 296 13.81 5.85 28.97
N ARG A 297 12.67 5.56 28.32
CA ARG A 297 11.76 4.47 28.69
C ARG A 297 12.20 3.09 28.16
N GLY A 298 13.31 3.02 27.42
CA GLY A 298 13.77 1.79 26.76
C GLY A 298 12.83 1.32 25.67
N ILE A 299 12.12 2.25 25.01
CA ILE A 299 11.25 1.95 23.87
C ILE A 299 12.07 2.16 22.59
N ASP A 300 12.34 1.06 21.88
CA ASP A 300 12.99 1.16 20.58
C ASP A 300 12.11 1.92 19.59
N PHE A 301 12.74 2.69 18.71
CA PHE A 301 12.05 3.44 17.67
C PHE A 301 12.52 3.04 16.28
N THR A 302 11.57 2.93 15.35
CA THR A 302 11.87 2.76 13.93
C THR A 302 10.91 3.58 13.10
N ILE A 303 11.41 4.19 12.03
CA ILE A 303 10.60 4.89 11.05
C ILE A 303 10.71 4.22 9.68
N ILE A 304 9.56 3.95 9.06
CA ILE A 304 9.40 3.46 7.71
C ILE A 304 8.93 4.64 6.86
N GLU A 305 9.88 5.26 6.19
CA GLU A 305 9.64 6.33 5.22
C GLU A 305 9.07 5.71 3.94
N VAL A 306 7.80 5.96 3.66
CA VAL A 306 7.12 5.57 2.42
C VAL A 306 7.60 6.46 1.27
N TYR A 307 7.78 7.75 1.55
CA TYR A 307 8.32 8.71 0.59
C TYR A 307 9.45 9.55 1.23
N PRO A 308 10.70 9.04 1.18
CA PRO A 308 11.85 9.68 1.82
C PRO A 308 12.10 11.16 1.44
N PRO A 309 11.87 11.62 0.19
CA PRO A 309 12.11 13.02 -0.15
C PRO A 309 11.35 14.03 0.73
N ASN A 310 10.17 13.67 1.25
CA ASN A 310 9.38 14.55 2.12
C ASN A 310 9.79 14.43 3.60
N THR A 311 10.32 13.28 4.01
CA THR A 311 10.48 12.91 5.43
C THR A 311 11.92 12.93 5.91
N ALA A 312 12.90 12.92 5.00
CA ALA A 312 14.32 12.75 5.33
C ALA A 312 14.87 13.76 6.35
N LYS A 313 14.48 15.04 6.23
CA LYS A 313 14.92 16.11 7.15
C LYS A 313 14.41 15.86 8.58
N MET A 314 13.12 15.56 8.71
CA MET A 314 12.51 15.15 9.97
C MET A 314 13.20 13.91 10.54
N VAL A 315 13.36 12.85 9.73
CA VAL A 315 13.96 11.58 10.14
C VAL A 315 15.37 11.76 10.71
N ALA A 316 16.19 12.61 10.06
CA ALA A 316 17.55 12.91 10.53
C ALA A 316 17.52 13.56 11.93
N ILE A 317 16.60 14.48 12.17
CA ILE A 317 16.43 15.12 13.48
C ILE A 317 15.94 14.11 14.51
N LEU A 318 14.89 13.33 14.21
CA LEU A 318 14.33 12.37 15.17
C LEU A 318 15.35 11.30 15.58
N ARG A 319 16.15 10.80 14.62
CA ARG A 319 17.23 9.85 14.90
C ARG A 319 18.32 10.47 15.78
N LYS A 320 18.66 11.74 15.57
CA LYS A 320 19.64 12.44 16.42
C LYS A 320 19.12 12.56 17.85
N GLU A 321 17.86 12.95 18.04
CA GLU A 321 17.24 13.11 19.36
C GLU A 321 17.06 11.78 20.10
N PHE A 322 16.79 10.68 19.39
CA PHE A 322 16.65 9.35 19.98
C PHE A 322 17.98 8.74 20.45
N ASN A 323 19.09 9.08 19.79
CA ASN A 323 20.42 8.55 20.09
C ASN A 323 21.26 9.45 21.02
N CYS A 324 20.65 10.53 21.54
CA CYS A 324 21.30 11.46 22.47
C CYS A 324 21.15 10.98 23.91
#